data_AF-A0AA43UJA7-F1
#
_entry.id   AF-A0AA43UJA7-F1
#
_cell.length_a   1.000
_cell.length_b   1.000
_cell.length_c   1.000
_cell.angle_alpha   90.00
_cell.angle_beta   90.00
_cell.angle_gamma   90.00
#
_symmetry.space_group_name_H-M   'P 1'
#
loop_
_entity.id
_entity.type
_entity.pdbx_description
1 polymer ?
#
loop_
_entity_poly.entity_id
_entity_poly.type
_entity_poly.pdbx_seq_one_letter_code
_entity_poly.pdbx_strand_id
1 'polypeptide(L)'
;LVEIISKKSENKPWIITLDEIRQPKNEQLRRISIDKFYEIVTGNKYAFSNLCKQLPITIEKLIKENKKLQVEDDSIFQELNQLDADILKSLYKLAFSTYEGF
;
A
#
# COMPACT_ATOMS: atom_id res chain seq x y z
N LEU A 1 1.97 10.39 16.99
CA LEU A 1 1.14 9.78 15.91
C LEU A 1 2.02 9.71 14.67
N VAL A 2 2.22 8.52 14.10
CA VAL A 2 3.05 8.34 12.89
C VAL A 2 2.13 7.89 11.77
N GLU A 3 1.94 8.75 10.77
CA GLU A 3 1.16 8.41 9.58
C GLU A 3 2.10 8.14 8.40
N ILE A 4 1.95 6.95 7.81
CA ILE A 4 2.75 6.48 6.68
C ILE A 4 2.10 6.96 5.39
N ILE A 5 2.27 8.25 5.09
CA ILE A 5 1.57 8.93 3.99
C ILE A 5 2.53 9.65 3.03
N SER A 6 3.85 9.53 3.21
CA SER A 6 4.77 10.11 2.23
C SER A 6 4.86 9.24 0.98
N LYS A 7 4.74 9.91 -0.18
CA LYS A 7 4.88 9.30 -1.51
C LYS A 7 6.34 9.15 -1.96
N LYS A 8 7.29 9.72 -1.21
CA LYS A 8 8.73 9.73 -1.50
C LYS A 8 9.47 9.14 -0.31
N SER A 9 10.68 8.61 -0.51
CA SER A 9 11.52 8.13 0.59
C SER A 9 11.96 9.31 1.47
N GLU A 10 11.21 9.58 2.54
CA GLU A 10 11.47 10.71 3.44
C GLU A 10 10.90 10.45 4.84
N ASN A 11 11.50 11.12 5.82
CA ASN A 11 11.02 11.16 7.19
C ASN A 11 11.14 12.60 7.71
N LYS A 12 10.08 13.39 7.57
CA LYS A 12 10.10 14.79 7.98
C LYS A 12 8.95 15.13 8.93
N PRO A 13 9.16 16.10 9.82
CA PRO A 13 8.09 16.71 10.60
C PRO A 13 6.96 17.16 9.69
N TRP A 14 5.74 16.81 10.05
CA TRP A 14 4.57 17.23 9.33
C TRP A 14 4.19 18.64 9.80
N ILE A 15 4.48 19.62 8.97
CA ILE A 15 4.15 21.02 9.22
C ILE A 15 3.04 21.40 8.25
N ILE A 16 1.93 21.88 8.79
CA ILE A 16 0.79 22.37 8.02
C ILE A 16 0.66 23.89 8.15
N THR A 17 -0.04 24.50 7.21
CA THR A 17 -0.48 25.89 7.28
C THR A 17 -1.99 25.88 7.46
N LEU A 18 -2.49 26.57 8.48
CA LEU A 18 -3.92 26.75 8.76
C LEU A 18 -4.18 28.25 8.77
N ASP A 19 -5.19 28.72 8.04
CA ASP A 19 -5.55 30.14 7.95
C ASP A 19 -4.35 31.05 7.65
N GLU A 20 -3.54 30.67 6.65
CA GLU A 20 -2.29 31.36 6.27
C GLU A 20 -1.18 31.36 7.34
N ILE A 21 -1.42 30.77 8.51
CA ILE A 21 -0.46 30.66 9.61
C ILE A 21 0.23 29.30 9.57
N ARG A 22 1.56 29.34 9.36
CA ARG A 22 2.40 28.15 9.45
C ARG A 22 2.47 27.66 10.90
N GLN A 23 2.05 26.43 11.13
CA GLN A 23 2.01 25.84 12.46
C GLN A 23 3.43 25.54 12.97
N PRO A 24 3.67 25.61 14.29
CA PRO A 24 4.97 25.28 14.88
C PRO A 24 5.32 23.81 14.63
N LYS A 25 6.62 23.53 14.51
CA LYS A 25 7.14 22.19 14.30
C LYS A 25 6.88 21.32 15.54
N ASN A 26 6.29 20.14 15.33
CA ASN A 26 6.20 19.10 16.36
C ASN A 26 6.95 17.84 15.86
N GLU A 27 8.02 17.45 16.56
CA GLU A 27 8.81 16.26 16.20
C GLU A 27 8.05 14.95 16.35
N GLN A 28 6.97 14.92 17.14
CA GLN A 28 6.12 13.74 17.34
C GLN A 28 5.08 13.56 16.22
N LEU A 29 4.89 14.58 15.37
CA LEU A 29 4.02 14.55 14.20
C LEU A 29 4.89 14.51 12.95
N ARG A 30 5.00 13.33 12.33
CA ARG A 30 5.89 13.12 11.19
C ARG A 30 5.14 12.49 10.03
N ARG A 31 5.44 13.00 8.83
CA ARG A 31 5.09 12.38 7.58
C ARG A 31 6.27 11.51 7.17
N ILE A 32 6.07 10.21 7.24
CA ILE A 32 7.09 9.20 6.94
C ILE A 32 6.64 8.33 5.77
N SER A 33 7.60 7.87 4.97
CA SER A 33 7.35 6.82 3.98
C SER A 33 7.52 5.43 4.59
N ILE A 34 6.87 4.45 3.97
CA ILE A 34 6.85 3.08 4.50
C ILE A 34 8.25 2.46 4.57
N ASP A 35 9.13 2.73 3.60
CA ASP A 35 10.51 2.26 3.61
C ASP A 35 11.31 2.85 4.78
N LYS A 36 11.10 4.13 5.10
CA LYS A 36 11.74 4.79 6.24
C LYS A 36 11.20 4.33 7.58
N PHE A 37 9.90 4.03 7.65
CA PHE A 37 9.32 3.42 8.84
C PHE A 37 9.98 2.06 9.13
N TYR A 38 10.08 1.18 8.13
CA TYR A 38 10.73 -0.12 8.27
C TYR A 38 12.22 0.00 8.58
N GLU A 39 12.94 0.96 7.98
CA GLU A 39 14.35 1.25 8.32
C GLU A 39 14.53 1.55 9.81
N ILE A 40 13.66 2.37 10.39
CA ILE A 40 13.73 2.75 11.82
C ILE A 40 13.43 1.55 12.72
N VAL A 41 12.36 0.81 12.43
CA VAL A 41 11.91 -0.29 13.29
C VAL A 41 12.87 -1.49 13.25
N THR A 42 13.49 -1.74 12.09
CA THR A 42 14.35 -2.92 11.89
C THR A 42 15.84 -2.63 11.95
N GLY A 43 16.24 -1.35 11.89
CA GLY A 43 17.64 -0.94 11.70
C GLY A 43 18.19 -1.23 10.29
N ASN A 44 17.36 -1.69 9.35
CA ASN A 44 17.77 -2.06 8.00
C ASN A 44 17.04 -1.23 6.94
N LYS A 45 17.81 -0.39 6.22
CA LYS A 45 17.32 0.47 5.12
C LYS A 45 16.56 -0.27 4.02
N TYR A 46 16.87 -1.54 3.79
CA TYR A 46 16.26 -2.36 2.74
C TYR A 46 15.16 -3.29 3.25
N ALA A 47 14.78 -3.22 4.53
CA ALA A 47 13.82 -4.15 5.13
C ALA A 47 12.48 -4.19 4.38
N PHE A 48 11.89 -3.04 4.05
CA PHE A 48 10.63 -2.99 3.31
C PHE A 48 10.78 -3.57 1.89
N SER A 49 11.86 -3.23 1.18
CA SER A 49 12.11 -3.78 -0.16
C SER A 49 12.30 -5.30 -0.13
N ASN A 50 13.03 -5.80 0.86
CA ASN A 50 13.27 -7.23 1.03
C ASN A 50 11.97 -7.97 1.38
N LEU A 51 11.12 -7.37 2.23
CA LEU A 51 9.78 -7.90 2.49
C LEU A 51 8.96 -8.00 1.20
N CYS A 52 8.91 -6.92 0.39
CA CYS A 52 8.19 -6.92 -0.87
C CYS A 52 8.72 -7.95 -1.88
N LYS A 53 10.04 -8.21 -1.90
CA LYS A 53 10.63 -9.27 -2.74
C LYS A 53 10.31 -10.67 -2.22
N GLN A 54 10.25 -10.85 -0.90
CA GLN A 54 9.99 -12.14 -0.29
C GLN A 54 8.51 -12.53 -0.34
N LEU A 55 7.60 -11.56 -0.28
CA LEU A 55 6.15 -11.78 -0.34
C LEU A 55 5.70 -12.70 -1.49
N PRO A 56 6.00 -12.43 -2.77
CA PRO A 56 5.57 -13.30 -3.87
C PRO A 56 6.15 -14.72 -3.76
N ILE A 57 7.41 -14.85 -3.35
CA ILE A 57 8.07 -16.16 -3.16
C ILE A 57 7.34 -16.98 -2.09
N THR A 58 7.02 -16.36 -0.96
CA THR A 58 6.31 -17.01 0.13
C THR A 58 4.88 -17.37 -0.28
N ILE A 59 4.18 -16.49 -1.00
CA ILE A 59 2.83 -16.75 -1.51
C ILE A 59 2.83 -17.95 -2.47
N GLU A 60 3.74 -17.97 -3.45
CA GLU A 60 3.86 -19.09 -4.40
C GLU A 60 4.14 -20.42 -3.68
N LYS A 61 5.03 -20.40 -2.68
CA LYS A 61 5.33 -21.59 -1.88
C LYS A 61 4.08 -22.09 -1.15
N LEU A 62 3.34 -21.19 -0.50
CA LEU A 62 2.12 -21.54 0.24
C LEU A 62 1.03 -22.11 -0.67
N ILE A 63 0.86 -21.55 -1.88
CA ILE A 63 -0.07 -22.05 -2.89
C ILE A 63 0.33 -23.45 -3.37
N LYS A 64 1.63 -23.70 -3.63
CA LYS A 64 2.13 -25.02 -4.04
C LYS A 64 1.95 -26.08 -2.94
N GLU A 65 2.14 -25.70 -1.68
CA GLU A 65 2.05 -26.60 -0.53
C GLU A 65 0.59 -26.89 -0.13
N ASN A 66 -0.34 -25.97 -0.39
CA ASN A 66 -1.75 -26.13 -0.06
C ASN A 66 -2.59 -26.29 -1.34
N LYS A 67 -2.84 -27.54 -1.74
CA LYS A 67 -3.75 -27.85 -2.87
C LYS A 67 -5.18 -27.30 -2.71
N LYS A 68 -5.62 -26.97 -1.48
CA LYS A 68 -6.90 -26.28 -1.22
C LYS A 68 -6.86 -24.77 -1.49
N LEU A 69 -5.66 -24.17 -1.55
CA LEU A 69 -5.43 -22.77 -1.94
C LEU A 69 -5.08 -22.64 -3.43
N GLN A 70 -4.92 -23.75 -4.15
CA GLN A 70 -5.02 -23.75 -5.60
C GLN A 70 -6.47 -23.42 -5.92
N VAL A 71 -6.74 -22.14 -6.05
CA VAL A 71 -7.97 -21.61 -6.60
C VAL A 71 -8.20 -22.36 -7.93
N GLU A 72 -9.27 -23.15 -8.00
CA GLU A 72 -9.57 -23.99 -9.18
C GLU A 72 -9.92 -23.13 -10.41
N ASP A 73 -10.31 -21.87 -10.20
CA ASP A 73 -10.59 -20.88 -11.24
C ASP A 73 -9.97 -19.54 -10.86
N ASP A 74 -8.92 -19.11 -11.59
CA ASP A 74 -8.40 -17.72 -11.55
C ASP A 74 -9.49 -16.75 -12.08
N SER A 75 -10.55 -16.58 -11.29
CA SER A 75 -11.77 -15.87 -11.64
C SER A 75 -11.57 -14.37 -11.65
N ILE A 76 -10.47 -13.85 -11.11
CA ILE A 76 -10.20 -12.40 -11.02
C ILE A 76 -10.30 -11.75 -12.41
N PHE A 77 -9.76 -12.38 -13.45
CA PHE A 77 -9.90 -11.85 -14.81
C PHE A 77 -11.34 -11.96 -15.33
N GLN A 78 -12.07 -13.02 -14.97
CA GLN A 78 -13.47 -13.16 -15.34
C GLN A 78 -14.36 -12.13 -14.62
N GLU A 79 -14.15 -11.93 -13.31
CA GLU A 79 -14.82 -10.94 -12.47
C GLU A 79 -14.52 -9.52 -12.95
N LEU A 80 -13.27 -9.20 -13.28
CA LEU A 80 -12.92 -7.92 -13.87
C LEU A 80 -13.58 -7.73 -15.24
N ASN A 81 -13.62 -8.76 -16.09
CA ASN A 81 -14.32 -8.69 -17.38
C ASN A 81 -15.85 -8.58 -17.24
N GLN A 82 -16.43 -9.08 -16.14
CA GLN A 82 -17.85 -8.91 -15.83
C GLN A 82 -18.19 -7.47 -15.41
N LEU A 83 -17.25 -6.77 -14.75
CA LEU A 83 -17.44 -5.38 -14.31
C LEU A 83 -17.34 -4.37 -15.48
N ASP A 84 -16.46 -4.64 -16.44
CA ASP A 84 -16.29 -3.88 -17.67
C ASP A 84 -15.47 -4.69 -18.69
N ALA A 85 -15.70 -4.48 -19.98
CA ALA A 85 -14.86 -5.08 -21.03
C ALA A 85 -13.44 -4.48 -21.03
N ASP A 86 -13.26 -3.29 -20.46
CA ASP A 86 -11.97 -2.66 -20.24
C ASP A 86 -11.47 -2.90 -18.81
N ILE A 87 -10.45 -3.75 -18.68
CA ILE A 87 -9.84 -4.14 -17.40
C ILE A 87 -9.41 -2.93 -16.56
N LEU A 88 -8.95 -1.84 -17.19
CA LEU A 88 -8.55 -0.63 -16.47
C LEU A 88 -9.75 0.07 -15.82
N LYS A 89 -10.91 0.06 -16.49
CA LYS A 89 -12.16 0.57 -15.91
C LYS A 89 -12.68 -0.34 -14.81
N SER A 90 -12.52 -1.66 -14.95
CA SER A 90 -12.89 -2.62 -13.90
C SER A 90 -12.07 -2.43 -12.64
N LEU A 91 -10.75 -2.25 -12.79
CA LEU A 91 -9.85 -1.90 -11.68
C LEU A 91 -10.22 -0.56 -11.04
N TYR A 92 -10.57 0.45 -11.86
CA TYR A 92 -11.03 1.74 -11.38
C TYR A 92 -12.31 1.61 -10.54
N LYS A 93 -13.34 0.96 -11.07
CA LYS A 93 -14.61 0.70 -10.36
C LYS A 93 -14.37 -0.07 -9.05
N LEU A 94 -13.50 -1.07 -9.07
CA LEU A 94 -13.18 -1.85 -7.88
C LEU A 94 -12.50 -1.00 -6.81
N ALA A 95 -11.48 -0.21 -7.18
CA ALA A 95 -10.73 0.64 -6.27
C ALA A 95 -11.59 1.74 -5.62
N PHE A 96 -12.63 2.21 -6.32
CA PHE A 96 -13.53 3.26 -5.85
C PHE A 96 -14.92 2.76 -5.45
N SER A 97 -15.13 1.46 -5.36
CA SER A 97 -16.45 0.84 -5.08
C SER A 97 -17.09 1.32 -3.77
N THR A 98 -16.31 1.86 -2.83
CA THR A 98 -16.78 2.39 -1.55
C THR A 98 -16.76 3.92 -1.46
N TYR A 99 -16.50 4.63 -2.56
CA TYR A 99 -16.41 6.09 -2.58
C TYR A 99 -17.74 6.67 -3.05
N GLU A 100 -18.26 7.68 -2.35
CA GLU A 100 -19.48 8.37 -2.75
C GLU A 100 -19.30 9.05 -4.12
N GLY A 101 -20.23 8.78 -5.04
CA GLY A 101 -20.20 9.33 -6.41
C GLY A 101 -19.49 8.48 -7.45
N PHE A 102 -19.09 7.24 -7.11
CA PHE A 102 -18.52 6.24 -8.01
C PHE A 102 -19.37 4.97 -8.11
#